data_AF-A0A6B3EJM3-F1
#
_entry.id   AF-A0A6B3EJM3-F1
#
_cell.length_a   1.000
_cell.length_b   1.000
_cell.length_c   1.000
_cell.angle_alpha   90.00
_cell.angle_beta   90.00
_cell.angle_gamma   90.00
#
_symmetry.space_group_name_H-M   'P 1'
#
loop_
_entity.id
_entity.type
_entity.pdbx_description
1 polymer ?
#
loop_
_entity_poly.entity_id
_entity_poly.type
_entity_poly.pdbx_seq_one_letter_code
_entity_poly.pdbx_strand_id
1 'polypeptide(L)'
;VAERLTQETKDLIAKAEQALGAGDMETAATTGRQAAVHLLDVSGAWTRQSAQHALAGSDDDVFAWIDLDRALAQAQDDRETTAHIASIAAPKIAEAAAAAL
;
A
#
# COMPACT_ATOMS: atom_id res chain seq x y z
N VAL A 1 -16.63 -4.04 -9.50
CA VAL A 1 -15.39 -4.77 -9.89
C VAL A 1 -14.21 -4.26 -9.09
N ALA A 2 -13.96 -2.94 -9.03
CA ALA A 2 -12.90 -2.33 -8.21
C ALA A 2 -12.94 -2.75 -6.72
N GLU A 3 -14.09 -2.67 -6.03
CA GLU A 3 -14.19 -3.09 -4.61
C GLU A 3 -13.90 -4.59 -4.39
N ARG A 4 -14.23 -5.45 -5.37
CA ARG A 4 -13.94 -6.88 -5.30
C ARG A 4 -12.44 -7.14 -5.41
N LEU A 5 -11.77 -6.46 -6.35
CA LEU A 5 -10.31 -6.51 -6.51
C LEU A 5 -9.61 -6.02 -5.23
N THR A 6 -10.11 -4.95 -4.61
CA THR A 6 -9.58 -4.45 -3.33
C THR A 6 -9.75 -5.46 -2.19
N GLN A 7 -10.89 -6.15 -2.11
CA GLN A 7 -11.09 -7.16 -1.06
C GLN A 7 -10.19 -8.38 -1.28
N GLU A 8 -10.09 -8.86 -2.51
CA GLU A 8 -9.22 -9.98 -2.87
C GLU A 8 -7.75 -9.69 -2.53
N THR A 9 -7.26 -8.48 -2.82
CA THR A 9 -5.90 -8.08 -2.42
C THR A 9 -5.71 -8.10 -0.91
N LYS A 10 -6.69 -7.62 -0.13
CA LYS A 10 -6.64 -7.68 1.35
C LYS A 10 -6.60 -9.12 1.85
N ASP A 11 -7.40 -10.00 1.26
CA ASP A 11 -7.46 -11.41 1.65
C ASP A 11 -6.14 -12.12 1.34
N LEU A 12 -5.52 -11.81 0.19
CA LEU A 12 -4.19 -12.32 -0.17
C LEU A 12 -3.11 -11.84 0.80
N ILE A 13 -3.13 -10.55 1.17
CA ILE A 13 -2.20 -10.00 2.17
C ILE A 13 -2.37 -10.71 3.51
N ALA A 14 -3.59 -10.82 4.02
CA ALA A 14 -3.87 -11.46 5.30
C ALA A 14 -3.41 -12.92 5.31
N LYS A 15 -3.63 -13.65 4.22
CA LYS A 15 -3.17 -15.03 4.09
C LYS A 15 -1.63 -15.12 4.04
N ALA A 16 -0.96 -14.19 3.36
CA ALA A 16 0.50 -14.14 3.31
C ALA A 16 1.11 -13.86 4.70
N GLU A 17 0.54 -12.91 5.45
CA GLU A 17 0.94 -12.59 6.82
C GLU A 17 0.76 -13.79 7.77
N GLN A 18 -0.39 -14.47 7.69
CA GLN A 18 -0.66 -15.68 8.47
C GLN A 18 0.33 -16.81 8.16
N ALA A 19 0.60 -17.05 6.89
CA ALA A 19 1.56 -18.07 6.46
C ALA A 19 2.98 -17.76 6.96
N LEU A 20 3.41 -16.50 6.83
CA LEU A 20 4.73 -16.07 7.31
C LEU A 20 4.85 -16.24 8.82
N GLY A 21 3.84 -15.84 9.59
CA GLY A 21 3.80 -16.01 11.05
C GLY A 21 3.75 -17.47 11.50
N ALA A 22 3.21 -18.37 10.67
CA ALA A 22 3.20 -19.81 10.91
C ALA A 22 4.48 -20.53 10.45
N GLY A 23 5.40 -19.84 9.78
CA GLY A 23 6.61 -20.41 9.18
C GLY A 23 6.36 -21.19 7.88
N ASP A 24 5.18 -21.07 7.28
CA ASP A 24 4.86 -21.63 5.96
C ASP A 24 5.39 -20.70 4.86
N MET A 25 6.70 -20.79 4.63
CA MET A 25 7.43 -19.89 3.73
C MET A 25 6.98 -20.00 2.27
N GLU A 26 6.59 -21.20 1.81
CA GLU A 26 6.14 -21.42 0.44
C GLU A 26 4.79 -20.72 0.18
N THR A 27 3.83 -20.88 1.10
CA THR A 27 2.54 -20.20 1.02
C THR A 27 2.69 -18.69 1.17
N ALA A 28 3.57 -18.23 2.07
CA ALA A 28 3.85 -16.82 2.26
C ALA A 28 4.40 -16.19 0.97
N ALA A 29 5.42 -16.78 0.36
CA ALA A 29 6.04 -16.27 -0.86
C ALA A 29 5.06 -16.24 -2.03
N THR A 30 4.29 -17.32 -2.22
CA THR A 30 3.32 -17.43 -3.31
C THR A 30 2.20 -16.41 -3.18
N THR A 31 1.58 -16.33 -2.00
CA THR A 31 0.43 -15.43 -1.77
C THR A 31 0.87 -13.97 -1.72
N GLY A 32 2.06 -13.69 -1.15
CA GLY A 32 2.65 -12.36 -1.12
C GLY A 32 2.92 -11.81 -2.52
N ARG A 33 3.46 -12.62 -3.44
CA ARG A 33 3.64 -12.22 -4.84
C ARG A 33 2.33 -11.92 -5.55
N GLN A 34 1.29 -12.73 -5.32
CA GLN A 34 -0.04 -12.46 -5.88
C GLN A 34 -0.58 -11.11 -5.40
N ALA A 35 -0.49 -10.84 -4.08
CA ALA A 35 -0.86 -9.54 -3.52
C ALA A 35 -0.06 -8.39 -4.13
N ALA A 36 1.26 -8.55 -4.26
CA ALA A 36 2.13 -7.53 -4.85
C ALA A 36 1.77 -7.23 -6.31
N VAL A 37 1.43 -8.23 -7.12
CA VAL A 37 0.95 -8.03 -8.50
C VAL A 37 -0.32 -7.19 -8.53
N HIS A 38 -1.30 -7.46 -7.66
CA HIS A 38 -2.54 -6.68 -7.60
C HIS A 38 -2.27 -5.21 -7.21
N LEU A 39 -1.23 -4.97 -6.43
CA LEU A 39 -0.81 -3.63 -6.02
C LEU A 39 0.00 -2.88 -7.08
N LEU A 40 0.29 -3.48 -8.24
CA LEU A 40 0.90 -2.73 -9.35
C LEU A 40 -0.06 -1.77 -10.05
N ASP A 41 -1.37 -2.03 -9.97
CA ASP A 41 -2.41 -1.24 -10.63
C ASP A 41 -3.01 -0.14 -9.74
N VAL A 42 -2.60 -0.04 -8.47
CA VAL A 42 -3.12 0.98 -7.54
C VAL A 42 -2.46 2.34 -7.75
N SER A 43 -3.10 3.43 -7.32
CA SER A 43 -2.63 4.81 -7.55
C SER A 43 -1.45 5.24 -6.67
N GLY A 44 -1.21 4.60 -5.51
CA GLY A 44 -0.12 4.94 -4.59
C GLY A 44 1.26 4.67 -5.17
N ALA A 45 2.13 5.68 -5.25
CA ALA A 45 3.43 5.58 -5.90
C ALA A 45 4.40 4.72 -5.07
N TRP A 46 4.42 4.93 -3.76
CA TRP A 46 5.26 4.16 -2.84
C TRP A 46 4.79 2.71 -2.78
N THR A 47 3.47 2.49 -2.70
CA THR A 47 2.88 1.14 -2.71
C THR A 47 3.27 0.36 -3.97
N ARG A 48 3.16 0.99 -5.17
CA ARG A 48 3.59 0.34 -6.42
C ARG A 48 5.09 0.04 -6.43
N GLN A 49 5.94 0.99 -5.99
CA GLN A 49 7.40 0.78 -5.98
C GLN A 49 7.81 -0.34 -5.02
N SER A 50 7.22 -0.39 -3.84
CA SER A 50 7.44 -1.45 -2.86
C SER A 50 7.06 -2.83 -3.42
N ALA A 51 5.89 -2.93 -4.08
CA ALA A 51 5.48 -4.15 -4.75
C ALA A 51 6.42 -4.56 -5.90
N GLN A 52 6.88 -3.61 -6.71
CA GLN A 52 7.86 -3.87 -7.79
C GLN A 52 9.18 -4.38 -7.24
N HIS A 53 9.67 -3.82 -6.13
CA HIS A 53 10.89 -4.26 -5.48
C HIS A 53 10.78 -5.73 -5.04
N ALA A 54 9.71 -6.07 -4.32
CA ALA A 54 9.45 -7.45 -3.88
C ALA A 54 9.35 -8.43 -5.06
N LEU A 55 8.69 -8.04 -6.16
CA LEU A 55 8.53 -8.88 -7.34
C LEU A 55 9.81 -9.04 -8.17
N ALA A 56 10.73 -8.09 -8.10
CA ALA A 56 12.03 -8.15 -8.78
C ALA A 56 13.09 -8.93 -7.98
N GLY A 57 12.81 -9.21 -6.70
CA GLY A 57 13.72 -9.85 -5.76
C GLY A 57 13.51 -11.35 -5.60
N SER A 58 14.03 -11.84 -4.49
CA SER A 58 13.94 -13.21 -3.99
C SER A 58 12.74 -13.41 -3.06
N ASP A 59 12.57 -14.64 -2.56
CA ASP A 59 11.56 -14.93 -1.53
C ASP A 59 11.78 -14.09 -0.25
N ASP A 60 13.03 -13.79 0.11
CA ASP A 60 13.35 -12.96 1.28
C ASP A 60 12.82 -11.53 1.13
N ASP A 61 12.88 -10.98 -0.09
CA ASP A 61 12.34 -9.64 -0.39
C ASP A 61 10.80 -9.65 -0.31
N VAL A 62 10.17 -10.76 -0.66
CA VAL A 62 8.72 -10.94 -0.46
C VAL A 62 8.37 -11.07 1.02
N PHE A 63 9.20 -11.74 1.84
CA PHE A 63 8.98 -11.84 3.28
C PHE A 63 9.12 -10.49 3.98
N ALA A 64 10.17 -9.73 3.67
CA ALA A 64 10.35 -8.36 4.18
C ALA A 64 9.18 -7.45 3.75
N TRP A 65 8.70 -7.63 2.52
CA TRP A 65 7.54 -6.91 2.02
C TRP A 65 6.23 -7.29 2.73
N ILE A 66 6.03 -8.58 3.02
CA ILE A 66 4.88 -9.06 3.79
C ILE A 66 4.88 -8.45 5.19
N ASP A 67 6.02 -8.48 5.86
CA ASP A 67 6.21 -8.11 7.26
C ASP A 67 6.16 -6.59 7.48
N LEU A 68 6.80 -5.80 6.62
CA LEU A 68 7.03 -4.38 6.90
C LEU A 68 6.88 -3.45 5.69
N ASP A 69 7.57 -3.72 4.59
CA ASP A 69 7.79 -2.67 3.57
C ASP A 69 6.49 -2.20 2.92
N ARG A 70 5.52 -3.11 2.73
CA ARG A 70 4.18 -2.77 2.22
C ARG A 70 3.50 -1.73 3.11
N ALA A 71 3.51 -1.95 4.43
CA ALA A 71 2.80 -1.08 5.37
C ALA A 71 3.46 0.30 5.46
N LEU A 72 4.80 0.37 5.41
CA LEU A 72 5.53 1.63 5.36
C LEU A 72 5.23 2.42 4.08
N ALA A 73 5.20 1.72 2.94
CA ALA A 73 4.88 2.33 1.65
C ALA A 73 3.47 2.94 1.64
N GLN A 74 2.48 2.19 2.13
CA GLN A 74 1.11 2.70 2.26
C GLN A 74 1.04 3.92 3.20
N ALA A 75 1.73 3.87 4.34
CA ALA A 75 1.79 5.02 5.25
C ALA A 75 2.41 6.27 4.62
N GLN A 76 3.36 6.12 3.69
CA GLN A 76 3.90 7.25 2.94
C GLN A 76 2.93 7.80 1.91
N ASP A 77 2.23 6.95 1.15
CA ASP A 77 1.18 7.40 0.23
C ASP A 77 0.06 8.16 1.00
N ASP A 78 -0.31 7.71 2.19
CA ASP A 78 -1.31 8.36 3.06
C ASP A 78 -0.82 9.73 3.57
N ARG A 79 0.47 9.85 3.93
CA ARG A 79 1.08 11.12 4.34
C ARG A 79 1.14 12.12 3.20
N GLU A 80 1.49 11.69 1.99
CA GLU A 80 1.49 12.56 0.80
C GLU A 80 0.08 13.04 0.48
N THR A 81 -0.91 12.15 0.54
CA THR A 81 -2.33 12.50 0.35
C THR A 81 -2.77 13.52 1.40
N THR A 82 -2.43 13.30 2.67
CA THR A 82 -2.78 14.21 3.78
C THR A 82 -2.10 15.57 3.61
N ALA A 83 -0.82 15.61 3.25
CA ALA A 83 -0.08 16.84 3.02
C ALA A 83 -0.66 17.62 1.83
N HIS A 84 -1.02 16.93 0.75
CA HIS A 84 -1.68 17.54 -0.40
C HIS A 84 -3.01 18.18 0.00
N ILE A 85 -3.88 17.43 0.70
CA ILE A 85 -5.16 17.95 1.20
C ILE A 85 -4.95 19.18 2.09
N ALA A 86 -3.99 19.14 3.02
CA ALA A 86 -3.68 20.28 3.88
C ALA A 86 -3.27 21.52 3.08
N SER A 87 -2.43 21.34 2.05
CA SER A 87 -1.95 22.42 1.19
C SER A 87 -3.04 23.07 0.33
N ILE A 88 -4.09 22.34 -0.07
CA ILE A 88 -5.20 22.89 -0.85
C ILE A 88 -6.32 23.45 0.04
N ALA A 89 -6.48 22.93 1.26
CA ALA A 89 -7.48 23.39 2.20
C ALA A 89 -7.10 24.73 2.81
N ALA A 90 -5.84 24.93 3.19
CA ALA A 90 -5.38 26.17 3.82
C ALA A 90 -5.61 27.43 2.96
N PRO A 91 -5.30 27.45 1.64
CA PRO A 91 -5.62 28.56 0.75
C PRO A 91 -7.13 28.83 0.66
N LYS A 92 -7.95 27.79 0.49
CA LYS A 92 -9.41 27.93 0.40
C LYS A 92 -10.02 28.50 1.68
N ILE A 93 -9.50 28.09 2.84
CA ILE A 93 -9.91 28.63 4.13
C ILE A 93 -9.53 30.11 4.24
N ALA A 94 -8.32 30.49 3.82
CA ALA A 94 -7.88 31.88 3.82
C ALA A 94 -8.72 32.77 2.89
N GLU A 95 -9.03 32.29 1.68
CA GLU A 95 -9.93 32.96 0.73
C GLU A 95 -11.33 33.16 1.31
N ALA A 96 -11.90 32.12 1.92
CA ALA A 96 -13.22 32.20 2.55
C ALA A 96 -13.25 33.19 3.72
N ALA A 97 -12.17 33.26 4.51
CA ALA A 97 -12.05 34.24 5.60
C ALA A 97 -11.95 35.67 5.06
N ALA A 98 -11.18 35.90 3.99
CA ALA A 98 -11.07 37.22 3.37
C ALA A 98 -12.40 37.69 2.75
N ALA A 99 -13.19 36.78 2.17
CA ALA A 99 -14.50 37.10 1.60
C ALA A 99 -15.58 37.47 2.64
N ALA A 100 -15.36 37.17 3.91
CA ALA A 100 -16.30 37.46 5.00
C ALA A 100 -16.04 38.81 5.70
N LEU A 101 -14.97 39.53 5.32
CA LEU A 101 -14.63 40.88 5.79
C LEU A 101 -15.29 41.94 4.90
#